data_AF-E6LX47-F1
#
_entry.id   AF-E6LX47-F1
#
_cell.length_a   1.000
_cell.length_b   1.000
_cell.length_c   1.000
_cell.angle_alpha   90.00
_cell.angle_beta   90.00
_cell.angle_gamma   90.00
#
_symmetry.space_group_name_H-M   'P 1'
#
loop_
_entity.id
_entity.type
_entity.pdbx_description
1 polymer ?
#
loop_
_entity_poly.entity_id
_entity_poly.type
_entity_poly.pdbx_seq_one_letter_code
_entity_poly.pdbx_strand_id
1 'polypeptide(L)'
;MSRLVSITFYSLRFANFRLWFVSNLFAATAMWMQRVAQIWVVLVVLTDNDAFAVGMTTALQFLPQLIFGFFGGALADWMDRRRMLQITQSGVALLGLILGVLLLTGSAQLFEIYLIAFVTGIFDALAIAQRQTFISELVPADCLPNAVGLNSMAFNIARLIGPALAGVLIAVLGPGWVFVINTVIFVIPVVTLALMRRDYFFAVKRGVRRRGMIREGFAYVQSRSDLKAIIFLIILTGAFGFNLQMTQAFMATDVYAKGPGEYGLLGTMLAIGSLSGALLAARRAHPRFAMVISGVFFFGLAEALLALCPTYGAFAFMSIPAGFFMITLLTAANALIQTSTPESLRGRVLSIYFVFNLGATPIGSPLVGWVGKTFGARWSIGLGALACMGAAIAVFIWALFAWQLRFSWQRRWPFLLMEGPRERHYDCGPSPLQTVYPVDPGYCGPESEPTEDASEDPGENPTEKRRENPSDDPCDETDENPNSDSDERCFSPTRVLCAGGRRARWRVRYISRRLTCHPG
;
A
#
# COMPACT_ATOMS: atom_id res chain seq x y z
N MET A 1 -6.60 -26.88 -16.68
CA MET A 1 -6.47 -25.41 -16.81
C MET A 1 -7.72 -24.62 -16.41
N SER A 2 -8.96 -25.16 -16.52
CA SER A 2 -10.20 -24.43 -16.18
C SER A 2 -10.41 -24.10 -14.68
N ARG A 3 -9.94 -24.94 -13.74
CA ARG A 3 -10.10 -24.68 -12.29
C ARG A 3 -9.24 -23.54 -11.73
N LEU A 4 -8.06 -23.29 -12.31
CA LEU A 4 -7.18 -22.20 -11.87
C LEU A 4 -7.68 -20.83 -12.36
N VAL A 5 -8.16 -20.77 -13.61
CA VAL A 5 -8.82 -19.58 -14.18
C VAL A 5 -10.07 -19.19 -13.35
N SER A 6 -10.78 -20.19 -12.81
CA SER A 6 -11.96 -19.98 -11.96
C SER A 6 -11.66 -19.30 -10.61
N ILE A 7 -10.44 -19.44 -10.06
CA ILE A 7 -10.07 -18.79 -8.78
C ILE A 7 -9.49 -17.40 -9.05
N THR A 8 -8.70 -17.23 -10.10
CA THR A 8 -8.04 -15.95 -10.43
C THR A 8 -9.03 -14.83 -10.73
N PHE A 9 -10.18 -15.13 -11.34
CA PHE A 9 -11.21 -14.13 -11.68
C PHE A 9 -12.47 -14.23 -10.82
N TYR A 10 -12.40 -14.93 -9.68
CA TYR A 10 -13.57 -15.25 -8.87
C TYR A 10 -14.37 -14.01 -8.43
N SER A 11 -13.68 -12.92 -8.06
CA SER A 11 -14.33 -11.68 -7.62
C SER A 11 -15.18 -11.02 -8.72
N LEU A 12 -14.91 -11.28 -10.01
CA LEU A 12 -15.73 -10.76 -11.12
C LEU A 12 -17.14 -11.37 -11.17
N ARG A 13 -17.41 -12.42 -10.39
CA ARG A 13 -18.76 -12.97 -10.22
C ARG A 13 -19.70 -11.99 -9.50
N PHE A 14 -19.17 -11.10 -8.66
CA PHE A 14 -19.97 -10.09 -7.96
C PHE A 14 -20.25 -8.91 -8.91
N ALA A 15 -21.54 -8.61 -9.14
CA ALA A 15 -21.96 -7.62 -10.13
C ALA A 15 -21.38 -6.21 -9.86
N ASN A 16 -21.43 -5.75 -8.61
CA ASN A 16 -20.87 -4.46 -8.21
C ASN A 16 -19.33 -4.44 -8.36
N PHE A 17 -18.64 -5.54 -8.04
CA PHE A 17 -17.20 -5.64 -8.24
C PHE A 17 -16.81 -5.61 -9.72
N ARG A 18 -17.58 -6.27 -10.61
CA ARG A 18 -17.33 -6.21 -12.06
C ARG A 18 -17.46 -4.77 -12.60
N LEU A 19 -18.48 -4.04 -12.17
CA LEU A 19 -18.62 -2.62 -12.50
C LEU A 19 -17.46 -1.79 -11.96
N TRP A 20 -17.02 -2.06 -10.72
CA TRP A 20 -15.87 -1.40 -10.11
C TRP A 20 -14.57 -1.68 -10.88
N PHE A 21 -14.34 -2.92 -11.31
CA PHE A 21 -13.15 -3.28 -12.05
C PHE A 21 -13.04 -2.49 -13.37
N VAL A 22 -14.14 -2.41 -14.13
CA VAL A 22 -14.22 -1.60 -15.36
C VAL A 22 -14.03 -0.12 -15.04
N SER A 23 -14.75 0.39 -14.05
CA SER A 23 -14.62 1.77 -13.55
C SER A 23 -13.18 2.14 -13.25
N ASN A 24 -12.49 1.29 -12.48
CA ASN A 24 -11.14 1.55 -12.00
C ASN A 24 -10.10 1.45 -13.12
N LEU A 25 -10.25 0.53 -14.07
CA LEU A 25 -9.36 0.41 -15.22
C LEU A 25 -9.39 1.67 -16.09
N PHE A 26 -10.58 2.14 -16.47
CA PHE A 26 -10.73 3.35 -17.28
C PHE A 26 -10.33 4.61 -16.52
N ALA A 27 -10.75 4.74 -15.25
CA ALA A 27 -10.36 5.86 -14.40
C ALA A 27 -8.85 5.97 -14.20
N ALA A 28 -8.17 4.84 -13.93
CA ALA A 28 -6.73 4.85 -13.77
C ALA A 28 -6.02 5.20 -15.09
N THR A 29 -6.53 4.71 -16.23
CA THR A 29 -5.95 5.01 -17.55
C THR A 29 -6.05 6.50 -17.85
N ALA A 30 -7.24 7.08 -17.65
CA ALA A 30 -7.49 8.51 -17.83
C ALA A 30 -6.64 9.36 -16.88
N MET A 31 -6.49 8.95 -15.61
CA MET A 31 -5.61 9.62 -14.64
C MET A 31 -4.15 9.68 -15.12
N TRP A 32 -3.59 8.57 -15.60
CA TRP A 32 -2.22 8.55 -16.11
C TRP A 32 -2.08 9.37 -17.39
N MET A 33 -3.06 9.29 -18.30
CA MET A 33 -3.09 10.11 -19.50
C MET A 33 -3.12 11.61 -19.17
N GLN A 34 -4.00 12.00 -18.24
CA GLN A 34 -4.16 13.37 -17.79
C GLN A 34 -2.86 13.92 -17.18
N ARG A 35 -2.18 13.11 -16.35
CA ARG A 35 -0.92 13.52 -15.73
C ARG A 35 0.17 13.79 -16.77
N VAL A 36 0.30 12.90 -17.77
CA VAL A 36 1.26 13.07 -18.88
C VAL A 36 0.93 14.31 -19.71
N ALA A 37 -0.34 14.50 -20.09
CA ALA A 37 -0.77 15.66 -20.84
C ALA A 37 -0.58 16.98 -20.08
N GLN A 38 -0.88 17.00 -18.79
CA GLN A 38 -0.74 18.20 -17.95
C GLN A 38 0.72 18.61 -17.79
N ILE A 39 1.62 17.65 -17.55
CA ILE A 39 3.07 17.91 -17.51
C ILE A 39 3.54 18.48 -18.86
N TRP A 40 3.11 17.87 -19.98
CA TRP A 40 3.49 18.31 -21.31
C TRP A 40 3.00 19.72 -21.65
N VAL A 41 1.73 20.04 -21.33
CA VAL A 41 1.15 21.36 -21.58
C VAL A 41 1.90 22.45 -20.84
N VAL A 42 2.15 22.25 -19.54
CA VAL A 42 2.87 23.25 -18.75
C VAL A 42 4.28 23.41 -19.30
N LEU A 43 5.00 22.30 -19.48
CA LEU A 43 6.39 22.33 -19.92
C LEU A 43 6.54 22.97 -21.31
N VAL A 44 5.89 22.40 -22.33
CA VAL A 44 6.19 22.72 -23.73
C VAL A 44 5.25 23.78 -24.31
N VAL A 45 3.95 23.74 -23.96
CA VAL A 45 2.95 24.59 -24.62
C VAL A 45 2.87 25.98 -24.00
N LEU A 46 2.97 26.07 -22.67
CA LEU A 46 2.74 27.34 -21.96
C LEU A 46 4.00 28.04 -21.47
N THR A 47 5.09 27.31 -21.24
CA THR A 47 6.25 27.88 -20.53
C THR A 47 7.59 27.71 -21.23
N ASP A 48 7.60 27.23 -22.46
CA ASP A 48 8.80 27.05 -23.29
C ASP A 48 9.95 26.35 -22.53
N ASN A 49 9.62 25.17 -22.00
CA ASN A 49 10.49 24.29 -21.20
C ASN A 49 10.87 24.82 -19.79
N ASP A 50 10.01 25.63 -19.14
CA ASP A 50 10.22 26.01 -17.74
C ASP A 50 9.91 24.85 -16.77
N ALA A 51 10.97 24.13 -16.40
CA ALA A 51 10.92 23.05 -15.42
C ALA A 51 10.36 23.46 -14.05
N PHE A 52 10.53 24.73 -13.63
CA PHE A 52 10.00 25.20 -12.34
C PHE A 52 8.47 25.26 -12.34
N ALA A 53 7.86 25.67 -13.45
CA ALA A 53 6.41 25.75 -13.58
C ALA A 53 5.74 24.36 -13.46
N VAL A 54 6.38 23.34 -14.02
CA VAL A 54 5.93 21.94 -13.86
C VAL A 54 6.06 21.49 -12.40
N GLY A 55 7.14 21.89 -11.73
CA GLY A 55 7.38 21.61 -10.31
C GLY A 55 6.33 22.22 -9.40
N MET A 56 5.96 23.48 -9.67
CA MET A 56 4.87 24.19 -8.98
C MET A 56 3.50 23.57 -9.26
N THR A 57 3.22 23.19 -10.51
CA THR A 57 1.96 22.50 -10.87
C THR A 57 1.83 21.18 -10.10
N THR A 58 2.90 20.39 -10.07
CA THR A 58 2.94 19.12 -9.33
C THR A 58 2.77 19.37 -7.84
N ALA A 59 3.39 20.42 -7.29
CA ALA A 59 3.26 20.73 -5.88
C ALA A 59 1.83 21.10 -5.50
N LEU A 60 1.19 21.96 -6.27
CA LEU A 60 -0.20 22.35 -6.05
C LEU A 60 -1.15 21.15 -6.16
N GLN A 61 -0.89 20.20 -7.06
CA GLN A 61 -1.68 18.97 -7.17
C GLN A 61 -1.56 18.06 -5.94
N PHE A 62 -0.39 17.95 -5.33
CA PHE A 62 -0.19 17.07 -4.17
C PHE A 62 -0.39 17.79 -2.82
N LEU A 63 -0.42 19.12 -2.79
CA LEU A 63 -0.56 19.92 -1.57
C LEU A 63 -1.82 19.57 -0.76
N PRO A 64 -3.02 19.40 -1.37
CA PRO A 64 -4.20 18.97 -0.63
C PRO A 64 -4.02 17.61 0.04
N GLN A 65 -3.25 16.69 -0.53
CA GLN A 65 -3.00 15.37 0.06
C GLN A 65 -2.14 15.47 1.32
N LEU A 66 -1.19 16.41 1.36
CA LEU A 66 -0.42 16.72 2.56
C LEU A 66 -1.32 17.31 3.67
N ILE A 67 -2.19 18.26 3.32
CA ILE A 67 -3.05 18.96 4.28
C ILE A 67 -4.15 18.04 4.81
N PHE A 68 -4.85 17.33 3.92
CA PHE A 68 -6.03 16.55 4.26
C PHE A 68 -5.73 15.07 4.55
N GLY A 69 -4.54 14.57 4.23
CA GLY A 69 -4.24 13.15 4.33
C GLY A 69 -4.35 12.59 5.74
N PHE A 70 -4.01 13.37 6.78
CA PHE A 70 -4.21 12.97 8.19
C PHE A 70 -5.69 12.87 8.58
N PHE A 71 -6.57 13.54 7.85
CA PHE A 71 -8.01 13.53 8.05
C PHE A 71 -8.71 12.50 7.15
N GLY A 72 -7.99 11.72 6.35
CA GLY A 72 -8.58 10.77 5.38
C GLY A 72 -9.60 9.81 5.99
N GLY A 73 -9.36 9.35 7.23
CA GLY A 73 -10.35 8.59 8.00
C GLY A 73 -11.61 9.42 8.30
N ALA A 74 -11.44 10.64 8.85
CA ALA A 74 -12.55 11.57 9.11
C ALA A 74 -13.40 11.81 7.86
N LEU A 75 -12.75 12.11 6.74
CA LEU A 75 -13.36 12.29 5.42
C LEU A 75 -14.07 11.02 4.91
N ALA A 76 -13.57 9.82 5.24
CA ALA A 76 -14.17 8.55 4.85
C ALA A 76 -15.56 8.28 5.47
N ASP A 77 -15.88 8.95 6.59
CA ASP A 77 -17.14 8.74 7.31
C ASP A 77 -18.20 9.82 7.04
N TRP A 78 -17.88 10.86 6.27
CA TRP A 78 -18.78 12.01 6.05
C TRP A 78 -19.91 11.76 5.05
N MET A 79 -19.71 10.87 4.08
CA MET A 79 -20.68 10.61 3.02
C MET A 79 -20.56 9.17 2.53
N ASP A 80 -21.62 8.64 1.92
CA ASP A 80 -21.59 7.35 1.22
C ASP A 80 -20.39 7.29 0.25
N ARG A 81 -19.52 6.29 0.42
CA ARG A 81 -18.29 6.10 -0.36
C ARG A 81 -18.54 6.18 -1.87
N ARG A 82 -19.62 5.54 -2.33
CA ARG A 82 -20.08 5.56 -3.72
C ARG A 82 -20.38 6.97 -4.22
N ARG A 83 -21.12 7.77 -3.45
CA ARG A 83 -21.49 9.14 -3.84
C ARG A 83 -20.26 10.06 -3.85
N MET A 84 -19.39 9.92 -2.85
CA MET A 84 -18.14 10.67 -2.82
C MET A 84 -17.29 10.37 -4.06
N LEU A 85 -17.11 9.09 -4.40
CA LEU A 85 -16.37 8.69 -5.60
C LEU A 85 -17.01 9.23 -6.88
N GLN A 86 -18.35 9.27 -6.98
CA GLN A 86 -19.03 9.89 -8.13
C GLN A 86 -18.74 11.39 -8.23
N ILE A 87 -18.82 12.11 -7.12
CA ILE A 87 -18.57 13.56 -7.06
C ILE A 87 -17.13 13.85 -7.45
N THR A 88 -16.16 13.15 -6.86
CA THR A 88 -14.73 13.37 -7.17
C THR A 88 -14.43 13.07 -8.64
N GLN A 89 -14.95 11.96 -9.18
CA GLN A 89 -14.72 11.59 -10.58
C GLN A 89 -15.37 12.58 -11.55
N SER A 90 -16.57 13.07 -11.23
CA SER A 90 -17.26 14.09 -12.03
C SER A 90 -16.53 15.43 -11.97
N GLY A 91 -16.02 15.81 -10.80
CA GLY A 91 -15.22 17.01 -10.60
C GLY A 91 -13.93 16.99 -11.42
N VAL A 92 -13.18 15.89 -11.37
CA VAL A 92 -11.96 15.74 -12.20
C VAL A 92 -12.30 15.75 -13.69
N ALA A 93 -13.40 15.11 -14.12
CA ALA A 93 -13.85 15.14 -15.52
C ALA A 93 -14.19 16.55 -16.00
N LEU A 94 -14.87 17.34 -15.15
CA LEU A 94 -15.23 18.73 -15.43
C LEU A 94 -13.99 19.64 -15.50
N LEU A 95 -13.06 19.49 -14.56
CA LEU A 95 -11.78 20.22 -14.60
C LEU A 95 -10.98 19.89 -15.86
N GLY A 96 -10.94 18.61 -16.24
CA GLY A 96 -10.37 18.16 -17.51
C GLY A 96 -11.05 18.82 -18.70
N LEU A 97 -12.39 18.90 -18.71
CA LEU A 97 -13.13 19.53 -19.81
C LEU A 97 -12.81 21.02 -19.91
N ILE A 98 -12.81 21.73 -18.79
CA ILE A 98 -12.45 23.16 -18.72
C ILE A 98 -11.05 23.38 -19.29
N LEU A 99 -10.06 22.60 -18.85
CA LEU A 99 -8.70 22.69 -19.35
C LEU A 99 -8.61 22.36 -20.84
N GLY A 100 -9.32 21.32 -21.29
CA GLY A 100 -9.38 20.94 -22.70
C GLY A 100 -9.94 22.06 -23.58
N VAL A 101 -11.05 22.68 -23.15
CA VAL A 101 -11.65 23.82 -23.86
C VAL A 101 -10.68 25.01 -23.92
N LEU A 102 -10.09 25.40 -22.79
CA LEU A 102 -9.12 26.51 -22.72
C LEU A 102 -7.93 26.31 -23.66
N LEU A 103 -7.44 25.07 -23.77
CA LEU A 103 -6.34 24.72 -24.68
C LEU A 103 -6.77 24.77 -26.15
N LEU A 104 -7.97 24.29 -26.46
CA LEU A 104 -8.49 24.30 -27.84
C LEU A 104 -8.86 25.71 -28.32
N THR A 105 -9.28 26.60 -27.43
CA THR A 105 -9.54 28.02 -27.72
C THR A 105 -8.27 28.87 -27.73
N GLY A 106 -7.13 28.31 -27.33
CA GLY A 106 -5.86 29.04 -27.22
C GLY A 106 -5.83 30.09 -26.11
N SER A 107 -6.77 30.02 -25.15
CA SER A 107 -6.91 30.98 -24.05
C SER A 107 -6.33 30.48 -22.72
N ALA A 108 -5.75 29.28 -22.70
CA ALA A 108 -5.19 28.68 -21.49
C ALA A 108 -4.03 29.50 -20.92
N GLN A 109 -4.11 29.81 -19.62
CA GLN A 109 -3.08 30.52 -18.88
C GLN A 109 -2.49 29.66 -17.76
N LEU A 110 -1.23 29.92 -17.40
CA LEU A 110 -0.51 29.11 -16.41
C LEU A 110 -1.20 29.08 -15.04
N PHE A 111 -1.77 30.21 -14.59
CA PHE A 111 -2.46 30.27 -13.30
C PHE A 111 -3.76 29.41 -13.29
N GLU A 112 -4.44 29.27 -14.44
CA GLU A 112 -5.63 28.44 -14.55
C GLU A 112 -5.25 26.97 -14.34
N ILE A 113 -4.13 26.54 -14.91
CA ILE A 113 -3.60 25.19 -14.69
C ILE A 113 -3.20 24.98 -13.23
N TYR A 114 -2.60 25.97 -12.57
CA TYR A 114 -2.27 25.91 -11.15
C TYR A 114 -3.53 25.73 -10.29
N LEU A 115 -4.60 26.49 -10.57
CA LEU A 115 -5.88 26.35 -9.88
C LEU A 115 -6.50 24.97 -10.14
N ILE A 116 -6.54 24.53 -11.41
CA ILE A 116 -7.06 23.22 -11.80
C ILE A 116 -6.27 22.09 -11.14
N ALA A 117 -4.94 22.19 -11.08
CA ALA A 117 -4.07 21.22 -10.41
C ALA A 117 -4.40 21.13 -8.92
N PHE A 118 -4.54 22.28 -8.25
CA PHE A 118 -4.89 22.34 -6.83
C PHE A 118 -6.27 21.72 -6.56
N VAL A 119 -7.30 22.08 -7.32
CA VAL A 119 -8.66 21.53 -7.12
C VAL A 119 -8.71 20.04 -7.48
N THR A 120 -7.97 19.60 -8.51
CA THR A 120 -7.79 18.17 -8.82
C THR A 120 -7.18 17.43 -7.63
N GLY A 121 -6.17 18.02 -6.99
CA GLY A 121 -5.55 17.50 -5.77
C GLY A 121 -6.52 17.30 -4.62
N ILE A 122 -7.49 18.21 -4.45
CA ILE A 122 -8.55 18.08 -3.44
C ILE A 122 -9.41 16.85 -3.76
N PHE A 123 -9.87 16.71 -5.01
CA PHE A 123 -10.65 15.54 -5.42
C PHE A 123 -9.88 14.23 -5.27
N ASP A 124 -8.59 14.21 -5.60
CA ASP A 124 -7.72 13.03 -5.45
C ASP A 124 -7.55 12.65 -3.98
N ALA A 125 -7.30 13.63 -3.10
CA ALA A 125 -7.17 13.41 -1.66
C ALA A 125 -8.46 12.78 -1.08
N LEU A 126 -9.62 13.28 -1.49
CA LEU A 126 -10.91 12.71 -1.12
C LEU A 126 -11.07 11.29 -1.68
N ALA A 127 -10.76 11.08 -2.96
CA ALA A 127 -10.97 9.80 -3.64
C ALA A 127 -10.09 8.67 -3.06
N ILE A 128 -8.81 8.94 -2.75
CA ILE A 128 -7.88 7.93 -2.23
C ILE A 128 -8.43 7.25 -0.97
N ALA A 129 -8.92 8.04 -0.01
CA ALA A 129 -9.48 7.52 1.24
C ALA A 129 -10.69 6.60 1.00
N GLN A 130 -11.55 6.96 0.05
CA GLN A 130 -12.72 6.16 -0.30
C GLN A 130 -12.33 4.87 -1.03
N ARG A 131 -11.41 4.95 -2.01
CA ARG A 131 -11.00 3.79 -2.83
C ARG A 131 -10.40 2.66 -1.97
N GLN A 132 -9.63 2.99 -0.94
CA GLN A 132 -9.00 1.98 -0.07
C GLN A 132 -10.01 1.13 0.69
N THR A 133 -11.18 1.68 1.04
CA THR A 133 -12.20 0.99 1.83
C THR A 133 -13.37 0.47 1.00
N PHE A 134 -13.59 1.03 -0.20
CA PHE A 134 -14.72 0.66 -1.04
C PHE A 134 -14.64 -0.78 -1.55
N ILE A 135 -13.43 -1.31 -1.82
CA ILE A 135 -13.26 -2.69 -2.30
C ILE A 135 -13.85 -3.72 -1.31
N SER A 136 -13.71 -3.49 0.00
CA SER A 136 -14.26 -4.39 1.02
C SER A 136 -15.79 -4.39 1.10
N GLU A 137 -16.49 -3.41 0.51
CA GLU A 137 -17.95 -3.41 0.43
C GLU A 137 -18.47 -4.15 -0.81
N LEU A 138 -17.60 -4.44 -1.79
CA LEU A 138 -17.99 -4.99 -3.08
C LEU A 138 -17.94 -6.51 -3.15
N VAL A 139 -17.17 -7.12 -2.24
CA VAL A 139 -16.95 -8.57 -2.19
C VAL A 139 -16.97 -9.08 -0.75
N PRO A 140 -17.30 -10.36 -0.52
CA PRO A 140 -17.14 -10.99 0.78
C PRO A 140 -15.67 -10.99 1.23
N ALA A 141 -15.44 -11.04 2.55
CA ALA A 141 -14.10 -11.01 3.15
C ALA A 141 -13.16 -12.09 2.58
N ASP A 142 -13.66 -13.31 2.34
CA ASP A 142 -12.88 -14.42 1.79
C ASP A 142 -12.37 -14.17 0.36
N CYS A 143 -13.03 -13.27 -0.38
CA CYS A 143 -12.68 -12.91 -1.75
C CYS A 143 -11.82 -11.64 -1.83
N LEU A 144 -11.65 -10.93 -0.72
CA LEU A 144 -10.95 -9.65 -0.68
C LEU A 144 -9.52 -9.70 -1.25
N PRO A 145 -8.68 -10.71 -0.95
CA PRO A 145 -7.34 -10.80 -1.55
C PRO A 145 -7.38 -10.91 -3.08
N ASN A 146 -8.34 -11.65 -3.63
CA ASN A 146 -8.52 -11.77 -5.07
C ASN A 146 -8.97 -10.44 -5.69
N ALA A 147 -9.91 -9.75 -5.04
CA ALA A 147 -10.40 -8.44 -5.46
C ALA A 147 -9.30 -7.37 -5.45
N VAL A 148 -8.48 -7.32 -4.39
CA VAL A 148 -7.32 -6.43 -4.28
C VAL A 148 -6.28 -6.74 -5.36
N GLY A 149 -6.05 -8.03 -5.66
CA GLY A 149 -5.18 -8.46 -6.74
C GLY A 149 -5.64 -7.97 -8.12
N LEU A 150 -6.93 -8.13 -8.44
CA LEU A 150 -7.51 -7.63 -9.70
C LEU A 150 -7.49 -6.10 -9.78
N ASN A 151 -7.76 -5.41 -8.68
CA ASN A 151 -7.67 -3.95 -8.63
C ASN A 151 -6.24 -3.46 -8.90
N SER A 152 -5.26 -4.13 -8.30
CA SER A 152 -3.83 -3.86 -8.54
C SER A 152 -3.46 -4.12 -10.00
N MET A 153 -3.95 -5.22 -10.59
CA MET A 153 -3.74 -5.52 -12.00
C MET A 153 -4.29 -4.39 -12.90
N ALA A 154 -5.53 -3.95 -12.67
CA ALA A 154 -6.13 -2.86 -13.45
C ALA A 154 -5.30 -1.57 -13.37
N PHE A 155 -4.83 -1.19 -12.17
CA PHE A 155 -4.00 0.00 -11.99
C PHE A 155 -2.64 -0.12 -12.70
N ASN A 156 -2.00 -1.29 -12.66
CA ASN A 156 -0.72 -1.50 -13.35
C ASN A 156 -0.87 -1.51 -14.88
N ILE A 157 -1.95 -2.09 -15.42
CA ILE A 157 -2.28 -2.02 -16.86
C ILE A 157 -2.48 -0.56 -17.28
N ALA A 158 -3.27 0.19 -16.52
CA ALA A 158 -3.49 1.61 -16.75
C ALA A 158 -2.19 2.43 -16.72
N ARG A 159 -1.29 2.14 -15.78
CA ARG A 159 0.03 2.80 -15.70
C ARG A 159 0.93 2.48 -16.90
N LEU A 160 0.77 1.30 -17.49
CA LEU A 160 1.52 0.90 -18.68
C LEU A 160 0.99 1.57 -19.96
N ILE A 161 -0.33 1.56 -20.12
CA ILE A 161 -1.01 2.00 -21.35
C ILE A 161 -1.25 3.50 -21.39
N GLY A 162 -1.58 4.11 -20.25
CA GLY A 162 -1.97 5.51 -20.14
C GLY A 162 -0.92 6.48 -20.70
N PRO A 163 0.36 6.42 -20.28
CA PRO A 163 1.39 7.30 -20.81
C PRO A 163 1.61 7.17 -22.32
N ALA A 164 1.63 5.94 -22.85
CA ALA A 164 1.75 5.70 -24.29
C ALA A 164 0.56 6.30 -25.07
N LEU A 165 -0.67 6.05 -24.60
CA LEU A 165 -1.86 6.63 -25.24
C LEU A 165 -1.84 8.15 -25.21
N ALA A 166 -1.48 8.76 -24.07
CA ALA A 166 -1.36 10.21 -24.00
C ALA A 166 -0.28 10.73 -24.95
N GLY A 167 0.91 10.15 -24.96
CA GLY A 167 1.98 10.59 -25.87
C GLY A 167 1.57 10.56 -27.34
N VAL A 168 0.92 9.48 -27.79
CA VAL A 168 0.40 9.35 -29.15
C VAL A 168 -0.71 10.37 -29.43
N LEU A 169 -1.69 10.50 -28.52
CA LEU A 169 -2.80 11.43 -28.71
C LEU A 169 -2.34 12.90 -28.72
N ILE A 170 -1.38 13.27 -27.86
CA ILE A 170 -0.78 14.61 -27.89
C ILE A 170 -0.05 14.82 -29.22
N ALA A 171 0.69 13.83 -29.73
CA ALA A 171 1.41 13.96 -30.99
C ALA A 171 0.49 14.13 -32.21
N VAL A 172 -0.65 13.44 -32.23
CA VAL A 172 -1.55 13.40 -33.40
C VAL A 172 -2.64 14.49 -33.33
N LEU A 173 -3.25 14.68 -32.17
CA LEU A 173 -4.40 15.57 -31.99
C LEU A 173 -4.04 16.85 -31.24
N GLY A 174 -2.89 16.89 -30.55
CA GLY A 174 -2.57 17.96 -29.61
C GLY A 174 -3.14 17.72 -28.21
N PRO A 175 -2.65 18.44 -27.20
CA PRO A 175 -2.96 18.15 -25.80
C PRO A 175 -4.40 18.50 -25.39
N GLY A 176 -5.03 19.52 -25.99
CA GLY A 176 -6.40 19.91 -25.65
C GLY A 176 -7.41 18.76 -25.84
N TRP A 177 -7.30 18.04 -26.96
CA TRP A 177 -8.14 16.87 -27.25
C TRP A 177 -7.94 15.72 -26.27
N VAL A 178 -6.74 15.55 -25.70
CA VAL A 178 -6.48 14.51 -24.70
C VAL A 178 -7.33 14.74 -23.45
N PHE A 179 -7.47 16.00 -23.02
CA PHE A 179 -8.32 16.34 -21.88
C PHE A 179 -9.81 16.14 -22.18
N VAL A 180 -10.27 16.50 -23.38
CA VAL A 180 -11.65 16.24 -23.82
C VAL A 180 -11.95 14.75 -23.88
N ILE A 181 -11.05 13.94 -24.45
CA ILE A 181 -11.16 12.48 -24.48
C ILE A 181 -11.18 11.92 -23.05
N ASN A 182 -10.31 12.42 -22.16
CA ASN A 182 -10.32 12.01 -20.75
C ASN A 182 -11.65 12.30 -20.07
N THR A 183 -12.27 13.46 -20.32
CA THR A 183 -13.62 13.77 -19.79
C THR A 183 -14.63 12.70 -20.22
N VAL A 184 -14.62 12.31 -21.49
CA VAL A 184 -15.50 11.24 -22.00
C VAL A 184 -15.19 9.91 -21.32
N ILE A 185 -13.92 9.57 -21.14
CA ILE A 185 -13.52 8.34 -20.43
C ILE A 185 -13.99 8.37 -18.97
N PHE A 186 -13.95 9.52 -18.29
CA PHE A 186 -14.42 9.66 -16.91
C PHE A 186 -15.96 9.57 -16.77
N VAL A 187 -16.73 9.62 -17.85
CA VAL A 187 -18.17 9.28 -17.80
C VAL A 187 -18.36 7.81 -17.41
N ILE A 188 -17.48 6.91 -17.86
CA ILE A 188 -17.55 5.47 -17.57
C ILE A 188 -17.54 5.19 -16.05
N PRO A 189 -16.56 5.67 -15.25
CA PRO A 189 -16.58 5.43 -13.82
C PRO A 189 -17.79 6.06 -13.11
N VAL A 190 -18.28 7.22 -13.56
CA VAL A 190 -19.46 7.86 -12.97
C VAL A 190 -20.73 7.02 -13.20
N VAL A 191 -20.95 6.58 -14.45
CA VAL A 191 -22.10 5.75 -14.85
C VAL A 191 -22.02 4.37 -14.18
N THR A 192 -20.87 3.70 -14.23
CA THR A 192 -20.71 2.37 -13.59
C THR A 192 -20.96 2.43 -12.08
N LEU A 193 -20.51 3.48 -11.38
CA LEU A 193 -20.85 3.70 -9.98
C LEU A 193 -22.35 3.95 -9.77
N ALA A 194 -23.03 4.63 -10.70
CA ALA A 194 -24.46 4.91 -10.62
C ALA A 194 -25.29 3.63 -10.80
N LEU A 195 -24.84 2.72 -11.65
CA LEU A 195 -25.47 1.43 -11.92
C LEU A 195 -25.29 0.40 -10.78
N MET A 196 -24.40 0.64 -9.82
CA MET A 196 -24.23 -0.25 -8.67
C MET A 196 -25.48 -0.26 -7.79
N ARG A 197 -26.00 -1.45 -7.51
CA ARG A 197 -27.18 -1.63 -6.66
C ARG A 197 -26.79 -1.59 -5.19
N ARG A 198 -27.56 -0.85 -4.39
CA ARG A 198 -27.27 -0.65 -2.96
C ARG A 198 -27.41 -1.94 -2.15
N ASP A 199 -28.35 -2.79 -2.53
CA ASP A 199 -28.67 -4.03 -1.80
C ASP A 199 -27.60 -5.12 -1.96
N TYR A 200 -26.62 -4.91 -2.85
CA TYR A 200 -25.50 -5.82 -3.08
C TYR A 200 -24.19 -5.35 -2.44
N PHE A 201 -24.23 -4.35 -1.54
CA PHE A 201 -23.07 -4.00 -0.73
C PHE A 201 -22.98 -4.87 0.53
N PHE A 202 -21.78 -5.30 0.86
CA PHE A 202 -21.49 -6.02 2.10
C PHE A 202 -21.25 -5.05 3.25
N ALA A 203 -21.82 -5.34 4.41
CA ALA A 203 -21.63 -4.53 5.61
C ALA A 203 -20.18 -4.65 6.11
N VAL A 204 -19.50 -3.50 6.28
CA VAL A 204 -18.16 -3.44 6.86
C VAL A 204 -18.27 -2.94 8.30
N LYS A 205 -17.77 -3.72 9.27
CA LYS A 205 -17.69 -3.29 10.67
C LYS A 205 -16.80 -2.05 10.76
N ARG A 206 -17.38 -0.92 11.19
CA ARG A 206 -16.63 0.32 11.43
C ARG A 206 -15.87 0.21 12.75
N GLY A 207 -14.60 0.61 12.76
CA GLY A 207 -13.83 0.72 13.99
C GLY A 207 -14.34 1.87 14.88
N VAL A 208 -14.28 1.70 16.20
CA VAL A 208 -14.67 2.74 17.16
C VAL A 208 -13.66 3.88 17.12
N ARG A 209 -14.13 5.13 16.95
CA ARG A 209 -13.29 6.32 17.03
C ARG A 209 -13.11 6.77 18.47
N ARG A 210 -11.86 6.95 18.90
CA ARG A 210 -11.51 7.59 20.18
C ARG A 210 -10.77 8.91 19.92
N ARG A 211 -10.94 9.92 20.79
CA ARG A 211 -10.09 11.12 20.79
C ARG A 211 -8.63 10.71 21.09
N GLY A 212 -7.66 11.30 20.40
CA GLY A 212 -6.23 11.06 20.63
C GLY A 212 -5.57 9.97 19.76
N MET A 213 -6.31 9.28 18.89
CA MET A 213 -5.75 8.19 18.06
C MET A 213 -4.59 8.62 17.13
N ILE A 214 -4.62 9.85 16.62
CA ILE A 214 -3.54 10.38 15.76
C ILE A 214 -2.26 10.56 16.59
N ARG A 215 -2.37 11.14 17.80
CA ARG A 215 -1.25 11.34 18.72
C ARG A 215 -0.63 10.00 19.13
N GLU A 216 -1.47 8.99 19.38
CA GLU A 216 -1.01 7.63 19.69
C GLU A 216 -0.20 7.02 18.54
N GLY A 217 -0.65 7.20 17.29
CA GLY A 217 0.11 6.77 16.11
C GLY A 217 1.47 7.47 15.98
N PHE A 218 1.51 8.79 16.19
CA PHE A 218 2.77 9.55 16.17
C PHE A 218 3.72 9.15 17.30
N ALA A 219 3.22 8.99 18.53
CA ALA A 219 4.01 8.54 19.66
C ALA A 219 4.61 7.15 19.41
N TYR A 220 3.84 6.24 18.82
CA TYR A 220 4.31 4.91 18.44
C TYR A 220 5.39 4.94 17.34
N VAL A 221 5.23 5.80 16.34
CA VAL A 221 6.28 6.01 15.33
C VAL A 221 7.54 6.58 15.98
N GLN A 222 7.39 7.55 16.88
CA GLN A 222 8.54 8.19 17.55
C GLN A 222 9.30 7.24 18.48
N SER A 223 8.61 6.30 19.13
CA SER A 223 9.26 5.31 19.99
C SER A 223 10.04 4.26 19.20
N ARG A 224 9.72 4.06 17.92
CA ARG A 224 10.33 3.04 17.08
C ARG A 224 11.37 3.58 16.12
N SER A 225 12.63 3.24 16.40
CA SER A 225 13.79 3.68 15.64
C SER A 225 13.72 3.26 14.15
N ASP A 226 13.17 2.08 13.87
CA ASP A 226 13.01 1.55 12.51
C ASP A 226 11.93 2.27 11.68
N LEU A 227 10.79 2.60 12.31
CA LEU A 227 9.71 3.33 11.62
C LEU A 227 10.14 4.76 11.28
N LYS A 228 10.87 5.43 12.19
CA LYS A 228 11.48 6.74 11.92
C LYS A 228 12.41 6.68 10.72
N ALA A 229 13.27 5.66 10.64
CA ALA A 229 14.18 5.49 9.52
C ALA A 229 13.44 5.23 8.20
N ILE A 230 12.41 4.37 8.18
CA ILE A 230 11.60 4.14 6.97
C ILE A 230 10.89 5.42 6.52
N ILE A 231 10.28 6.15 7.44
CA ILE A 231 9.58 7.41 7.12
C ILE A 231 10.57 8.45 6.61
N PHE A 232 11.75 8.59 7.22
CA PHE A 232 12.80 9.47 6.75
C PHE A 232 13.22 9.15 5.30
N LEU A 233 13.53 7.87 5.02
CA LEU A 233 13.87 7.43 3.66
C LEU A 233 12.77 7.79 2.66
N ILE A 234 11.51 7.56 3.02
CA ILE A 234 10.35 7.80 2.16
C ILE A 234 10.07 9.29 1.94
N ILE A 235 10.32 10.15 2.93
CA ILE A 235 10.23 11.60 2.76
C ILE A 235 11.27 12.06 1.75
N LEU A 236 12.53 11.65 1.90
CA LEU A 236 13.62 12.05 1.00
C LEU A 236 13.39 11.52 -0.42
N THR A 237 13.03 10.24 -0.56
CA THR A 237 12.73 9.66 -1.87
C THR A 237 11.46 10.26 -2.47
N GLY A 238 10.42 10.52 -1.69
CA GLY A 238 9.17 11.13 -2.16
C GLY A 238 9.32 12.58 -2.58
N ALA A 239 10.16 13.35 -1.88
CA ALA A 239 10.48 14.73 -2.23
C ALA A 239 11.29 14.80 -3.52
N PHE A 240 12.36 14.02 -3.64
CA PHE A 240 13.34 14.22 -4.71
C PHE A 240 13.30 13.16 -5.81
N GLY A 241 13.22 11.87 -5.46
CA GLY A 241 13.34 10.77 -6.43
C GLY A 241 12.04 10.35 -7.13
N PHE A 242 10.88 10.40 -6.48
CA PHE A 242 9.61 9.94 -7.11
C PHE A 242 9.05 10.89 -8.18
N ASN A 243 9.78 11.95 -8.55
CA ASN A 243 9.39 12.90 -9.60
C ASN A 243 9.76 12.42 -11.03
N LEU A 244 10.01 11.13 -11.25
CA LEU A 244 10.46 10.59 -12.54
C LEU A 244 9.57 10.98 -13.72
N GLN A 245 8.24 11.06 -13.55
CA GLN A 245 7.35 11.49 -14.64
C GLN A 245 7.64 12.93 -15.11
N MET A 246 8.02 13.81 -14.19
CA MET A 246 8.36 15.20 -14.47
C MET A 246 9.78 15.30 -15.03
N THR A 247 10.76 14.64 -14.41
CA THR A 247 12.15 14.69 -14.88
C THR A 247 12.38 13.95 -16.20
N GLN A 248 11.60 12.90 -16.49
CA GLN A 248 11.58 12.26 -17.81
C GLN A 248 11.08 13.21 -18.90
N ALA A 249 10.13 14.09 -18.60
CA ALA A 249 9.69 15.10 -19.56
C ALA A 249 10.84 16.06 -19.88
N PHE A 250 11.55 16.57 -18.86
CA PHE A 250 12.70 17.47 -19.05
C PHE A 250 13.83 16.81 -19.84
N MET A 251 14.14 15.55 -19.53
CA MET A 251 15.17 14.81 -20.29
C MET A 251 14.73 14.59 -21.74
N ALA A 252 13.47 14.25 -21.98
CA ALA A 252 12.95 14.07 -23.33
C ALA A 252 13.06 15.36 -24.14
N THR A 253 12.63 16.50 -23.60
CA THR A 253 12.63 17.79 -24.30
C THR A 253 14.03 18.40 -24.37
N ASP A 254 14.64 18.69 -23.23
CA ASP A 254 15.79 19.61 -23.14
C ASP A 254 17.11 18.93 -23.52
N VAL A 255 17.22 17.62 -23.28
CA VAL A 255 18.47 16.87 -23.52
C VAL A 255 18.42 16.08 -24.81
N TYR A 256 17.27 15.48 -25.13
CA TYR A 256 17.13 14.61 -26.30
C TYR A 256 16.31 15.21 -27.45
N ALA A 257 15.75 16.41 -27.29
CA ALA A 257 14.94 17.10 -28.29
C ALA A 257 13.82 16.21 -28.86
N LYS A 258 13.09 15.55 -27.97
CA LYS A 258 12.02 14.60 -28.29
C LYS A 258 10.63 15.14 -28.02
N GLY A 259 9.66 14.57 -28.73
CA GLY A 259 8.27 14.95 -28.67
C GLY A 259 7.47 14.21 -27.59
N PRO A 260 6.15 14.42 -27.57
CA PRO A 260 5.26 13.86 -26.57
C PRO A 260 5.10 12.34 -26.70
N GLY A 261 5.23 11.80 -27.91
CA GLY A 261 5.20 10.36 -28.16
C GLY A 261 6.34 9.63 -27.45
N GLU A 262 7.56 10.13 -27.60
CA GLU A 262 8.74 9.62 -26.90
C GLU A 262 8.66 9.82 -25.40
N TYR A 263 8.09 10.93 -24.92
CA TYR A 263 7.82 11.13 -23.49
C TYR A 263 6.85 10.08 -22.94
N GLY A 264 5.75 9.82 -23.65
CA GLY A 264 4.79 8.77 -23.30
C GLY A 264 5.44 7.38 -23.23
N LEU A 265 6.36 7.08 -24.16
CA LEU A 265 7.13 5.83 -24.17
C LEU A 265 8.00 5.67 -22.92
N LEU A 266 8.63 6.74 -22.42
CA LEU A 266 9.43 6.71 -21.18
C LEU A 266 8.58 6.32 -19.97
N GLY A 267 7.36 6.84 -19.87
CA GLY A 267 6.39 6.47 -18.84
C GLY A 267 6.02 4.99 -18.91
N THR A 268 5.81 4.46 -20.12
CA THR A 268 5.55 3.03 -20.34
C THR A 268 6.76 2.15 -19.96
N MET A 269 7.99 2.55 -20.33
CA MET A 269 9.21 1.81 -19.95
C MET A 269 9.41 1.77 -18.43
N LEU A 270 9.18 2.89 -17.75
CA LEU A 270 9.15 2.95 -16.29
C LEU A 270 8.09 1.98 -15.71
N ALA A 271 6.89 1.97 -16.30
CA ALA A 271 5.80 1.10 -15.88
C ALA A 271 6.10 -0.40 -16.05
N ILE A 272 6.82 -0.80 -17.12
CA ILE A 272 7.31 -2.18 -17.32
C ILE A 272 8.22 -2.61 -16.16
N GLY A 273 9.17 -1.74 -15.81
CA GLY A 273 10.05 -1.93 -14.67
C GLY A 273 9.29 -2.10 -13.37
N SER A 274 8.38 -1.16 -13.10
CA SER A 274 7.53 -1.15 -11.92
C SER A 274 6.61 -2.37 -11.83
N LEU A 275 6.07 -2.87 -12.94
CA LEU A 275 5.28 -4.10 -12.97
C LEU A 275 6.14 -5.33 -12.65
N SER A 276 7.35 -5.41 -13.22
CA SER A 276 8.31 -6.46 -12.92
C SER A 276 8.70 -6.46 -11.43
N GLY A 277 8.86 -5.27 -10.86
CA GLY A 277 9.11 -5.07 -9.43
C GLY A 277 7.97 -5.57 -8.54
N ALA A 278 6.72 -5.23 -8.91
CA ALA A 278 5.53 -5.68 -8.20
C ALA A 278 5.38 -7.22 -8.21
N LEU A 279 5.59 -7.85 -9.37
CA LEU A 279 5.52 -9.31 -9.52
C LEU A 279 6.58 -10.03 -8.68
N LEU A 280 7.81 -9.51 -8.66
CA LEU A 280 8.87 -10.06 -7.81
C LEU A 280 8.64 -9.76 -6.32
N ALA A 281 8.00 -8.65 -5.98
CA ALA A 281 7.60 -8.32 -4.61
C ALA A 281 6.53 -9.27 -4.07
N ALA A 282 5.56 -9.69 -4.90
CA ALA A 282 4.51 -10.62 -4.51
C ALA A 282 5.02 -12.00 -4.06
N ARG A 283 6.25 -12.37 -4.44
CA ARG A 283 6.89 -13.63 -4.02
C ARG A 283 7.57 -13.55 -2.66
N ARG A 284 7.62 -12.38 -2.02
CA ARG A 284 8.37 -12.14 -0.78
C ARG A 284 7.41 -12.17 0.41
N ALA A 285 7.57 -13.13 1.30
CA ALA A 285 6.70 -13.29 2.48
C ALA A 285 7.03 -12.29 3.61
N HIS A 286 8.32 -12.01 3.83
CA HIS A 286 8.79 -11.18 4.96
C HIS A 286 9.89 -10.22 4.50
N PRO A 287 9.55 -9.03 3.99
CA PRO A 287 10.54 -8.03 3.61
C PRO A 287 11.25 -7.53 4.87
N ARG A 288 12.59 -7.51 4.82
CA ARG A 288 13.46 -7.04 5.89
C ARG A 288 13.76 -5.56 5.74
N PHE A 289 14.16 -4.91 6.84
CA PHE A 289 14.58 -3.50 6.82
C PHE A 289 15.74 -3.24 5.84
N ALA A 290 16.70 -4.17 5.74
CA ALA A 290 17.79 -4.10 4.77
C ALA A 290 17.28 -3.99 3.32
N MET A 291 16.14 -4.62 2.99
CA MET A 291 15.55 -4.52 1.65
C MET A 291 15.04 -3.11 1.34
N VAL A 292 14.53 -2.39 2.34
CA VAL A 292 14.10 -0.99 2.19
C VAL A 292 15.32 -0.13 1.89
N ILE A 293 16.38 -0.21 2.72
CA ILE A 293 17.62 0.55 2.50
C ILE A 293 18.23 0.24 1.13
N SER A 294 18.41 -1.04 0.80
CA SER A 294 18.93 -1.44 -0.51
C SER A 294 18.04 -0.96 -1.64
N GLY A 295 16.71 -1.00 -1.47
CA GLY A 295 15.75 -0.48 -2.43
C GLY A 295 15.95 1.01 -2.70
N VAL A 296 16.11 1.83 -1.67
CA VAL A 296 16.41 3.27 -1.81
C VAL A 296 17.76 3.48 -2.50
N PHE A 297 18.79 2.75 -2.07
CA PHE A 297 20.14 2.90 -2.63
C PHE A 297 20.17 2.55 -4.13
N PHE A 298 19.61 1.40 -4.52
CA PHE A 298 19.59 0.97 -5.92
C PHE A 298 18.62 1.80 -6.77
N PHE A 299 17.56 2.35 -6.18
CA PHE A 299 16.73 3.34 -6.86
C PHE A 299 17.54 4.61 -7.16
N GLY A 300 18.23 5.18 -6.17
CA GLY A 300 19.11 6.33 -6.38
C GLY A 300 20.27 6.05 -7.35
N LEU A 301 20.83 4.85 -7.33
CA LEU A 301 21.82 4.43 -8.32
C LEU A 301 21.24 4.38 -9.74
N ALA A 302 20.02 3.85 -9.91
CA ALA A 302 19.35 3.86 -11.19
C ALA A 302 19.05 5.29 -11.68
N GLU A 303 18.66 6.20 -10.78
CA GLU A 303 18.53 7.62 -11.09
C GLU A 303 19.86 8.26 -11.50
N ALA A 304 20.97 7.96 -10.81
CA ALA A 304 22.29 8.46 -11.19
C ALA A 304 22.67 8.01 -12.60
N LEU A 305 22.42 6.73 -12.93
CA LEU A 305 22.66 6.20 -14.27
C LEU A 305 21.76 6.88 -15.32
N LEU A 306 20.49 7.15 -15.01
CA LEU A 306 19.60 7.91 -15.87
C LEU A 306 20.10 9.34 -16.11
N ALA A 307 20.55 10.04 -15.07
CA ALA A 307 21.09 11.40 -15.16
C ALA A 307 22.33 11.47 -16.07
N LEU A 308 23.11 10.39 -16.14
CA LEU A 308 24.33 10.28 -16.94
C LEU A 308 24.10 9.68 -18.34
N CYS A 309 22.89 9.22 -18.66
CA CYS A 309 22.64 8.54 -19.94
C CYS A 309 22.94 9.45 -21.15
N PRO A 310 23.75 9.00 -22.13
CA PRO A 310 24.13 9.84 -23.26
C PRO A 310 23.05 9.91 -24.34
N THR A 311 22.24 8.85 -24.51
CA THR A 311 21.27 8.75 -25.61
C THR A 311 19.86 8.45 -25.08
N TYR A 312 18.85 8.86 -25.85
CA TYR A 312 17.44 8.59 -25.54
C TYR A 312 17.15 7.09 -25.39
N GLY A 313 17.69 6.26 -26.31
CA GLY A 313 17.49 4.81 -26.25
C GLY A 313 18.02 4.20 -24.95
N ALA A 314 19.25 4.56 -24.56
CA ALA A 314 19.84 4.10 -23.29
C ALA A 314 19.00 4.58 -22.09
N PHE A 315 18.55 5.83 -22.10
CA PHE A 315 17.70 6.39 -21.06
C PHE A 315 16.34 5.68 -20.95
N ALA A 316 15.70 5.36 -22.08
CA ALA A 316 14.45 4.61 -22.13
C ALA A 316 14.61 3.19 -21.54
N PHE A 317 15.65 2.45 -21.95
CA PHE A 317 15.93 1.13 -21.39
C PHE A 317 16.30 1.18 -19.89
N MET A 318 17.09 2.17 -19.47
CA MET A 318 17.46 2.36 -18.06
C MET A 318 16.30 2.86 -17.18
N SER A 319 15.20 3.31 -17.78
CA SER A 319 13.98 3.64 -17.01
C SER A 319 13.32 2.38 -16.42
N ILE A 320 13.55 1.21 -17.02
CA ILE A 320 13.04 -0.08 -16.53
C ILE A 320 13.62 -0.41 -15.13
N PRO A 321 14.94 -0.49 -14.91
CA PRO A 321 15.48 -0.75 -13.58
C PRO A 321 15.10 0.33 -12.55
N ALA A 322 15.01 1.61 -12.96
CA ALA A 322 14.52 2.67 -12.06
C ALA A 322 13.09 2.38 -11.56
N GLY A 323 12.17 2.05 -12.47
CA GLY A 323 10.79 1.67 -12.11
C GLY A 323 10.73 0.42 -11.23
N PHE A 324 11.60 -0.55 -11.48
CA PHE A 324 11.71 -1.79 -10.70
C PHE A 324 12.12 -1.53 -9.25
N PHE A 325 13.17 -0.74 -9.03
CA PHE A 325 13.65 -0.40 -7.69
C PHE A 325 12.66 0.52 -6.97
N MET A 326 12.04 1.47 -7.68
CA MET A 326 10.99 2.34 -7.14
C MET A 326 9.86 1.54 -6.49
N ILE A 327 9.29 0.57 -7.22
CA ILE A 327 8.21 -0.26 -6.68
C ILE A 327 8.72 -1.28 -5.65
N THR A 328 9.92 -1.82 -5.83
CA THR A 328 10.51 -2.71 -4.83
C THR A 328 10.66 -2.01 -3.47
N LEU A 329 11.12 -0.76 -3.47
CA LEU A 329 11.19 0.09 -2.28
C LEU A 329 9.80 0.31 -1.67
N LEU A 330 8.86 0.82 -2.45
CA LEU A 330 7.51 1.15 -1.96
C LEU A 330 6.80 -0.08 -1.39
N THR A 331 6.88 -1.22 -2.08
CA THR A 331 6.24 -2.46 -1.63
C THR A 331 6.91 -3.02 -0.38
N ALA A 332 8.24 -3.01 -0.29
CA ALA A 332 8.96 -3.46 0.89
C ALA A 332 8.67 -2.58 2.11
N ALA A 333 8.68 -1.26 1.96
CA ALA A 333 8.37 -0.33 3.04
C ALA A 333 6.93 -0.49 3.55
N ASN A 334 5.95 -0.55 2.64
CA ASN A 334 4.55 -0.78 2.97
C ASN A 334 4.34 -2.10 3.72
N ALA A 335 4.89 -3.19 3.20
CA ALA A 335 4.75 -4.51 3.79
C ALA A 335 5.43 -4.58 5.17
N LEU A 336 6.64 -4.03 5.32
CA LEU A 336 7.36 -4.01 6.60
C LEU A 336 6.58 -3.22 7.66
N ILE A 337 6.00 -2.06 7.31
CA ILE A 337 5.14 -1.31 8.24
C ILE A 337 3.91 -2.14 8.62
N GLN A 338 3.27 -2.80 7.66
CA GLN A 338 2.07 -3.61 7.92
C GLN A 338 2.33 -4.81 8.83
N THR A 339 3.42 -5.54 8.58
CA THR A 339 3.74 -6.78 9.30
C THR A 339 4.42 -6.52 10.64
N SER A 340 5.13 -5.40 10.79
CA SER A 340 5.79 -5.07 12.06
C SER A 340 4.95 -4.23 13.01
N THR A 341 3.77 -3.73 12.59
CA THR A 341 2.90 -2.89 13.44
C THR A 341 1.73 -3.69 14.02
N PRO A 342 1.40 -3.54 15.31
CA PRO A 342 0.22 -4.13 15.95
C PRO A 342 -1.07 -3.78 15.20
N GLU A 343 -2.01 -4.71 15.16
CA GLU A 343 -3.25 -4.54 14.38
C GLU A 343 -4.06 -3.30 14.78
N SER A 344 -4.09 -2.99 16.08
CA SER A 344 -4.77 -1.81 16.64
C SER A 344 -4.17 -0.48 16.18
N LEU A 345 -2.89 -0.46 15.80
CA LEU A 345 -2.14 0.73 15.39
C LEU A 345 -1.83 0.77 13.89
N ARG A 346 -1.95 -0.38 13.19
CA ARG A 346 -1.54 -0.56 11.78
C ARG A 346 -2.10 0.52 10.86
N GLY A 347 -3.41 0.77 10.91
CA GLY A 347 -4.06 1.77 10.06
C GLY A 347 -3.56 3.21 10.31
N ARG A 348 -3.21 3.54 11.56
CA ARG A 348 -2.72 4.86 11.95
C ARG A 348 -1.29 5.10 11.48
N VAL A 349 -0.42 4.10 11.68
CA VAL A 349 0.97 4.15 11.20
C VAL A 349 1.02 4.19 9.68
N LEU A 350 0.18 3.41 8.99
CA LEU A 350 0.06 3.47 7.53
C LEU A 350 -0.42 4.83 7.03
N SER A 351 -1.37 5.45 7.73
CA SER A 351 -1.84 6.79 7.38
C SER A 351 -0.69 7.81 7.46
N ILE A 352 0.09 7.78 8.55
CA ILE A 352 1.28 8.62 8.71
C ILE A 352 2.26 8.39 7.55
N TYR A 353 2.56 7.12 7.25
CA TYR A 353 3.44 6.75 6.14
C TYR A 353 2.95 7.30 4.79
N PHE A 354 1.67 7.16 4.44
CA PHE A 354 1.14 7.64 3.17
C PHE A 354 1.13 9.17 3.08
N VAL A 355 0.81 9.86 4.18
CA VAL A 355 0.85 11.33 4.21
C VAL A 355 2.26 11.84 3.98
N PHE A 356 3.26 11.25 4.63
CA PHE A 356 4.65 11.64 4.38
C PHE A 356 5.14 11.23 2.98
N ASN A 357 4.69 10.09 2.47
CA ASN A 357 5.06 9.63 1.13
C ASN A 357 4.55 10.58 0.03
N LEU A 358 3.27 10.95 0.08
CA LEU A 358 2.65 11.82 -0.93
C LEU A 358 2.89 13.31 -0.64
N GLY A 359 2.95 13.67 0.64
CA GLY A 359 3.09 15.04 1.10
C GLY A 359 4.52 15.57 1.10
N ALA A 360 5.52 14.74 0.82
CA ALA A 360 6.88 15.19 0.51
C ALA A 360 6.98 15.83 -0.88
N THR A 361 6.14 15.41 -1.83
CA THR A 361 6.17 15.88 -3.23
C THR A 361 5.93 17.38 -3.36
N PRO A 362 4.98 18.04 -2.67
CA PRO A 362 4.79 19.49 -2.75
C PRO A 362 5.99 20.33 -2.36
N ILE A 363 6.86 19.80 -1.51
CA ILE A 363 8.08 20.48 -1.08
C ILE A 363 9.21 20.20 -2.09
N GLY A 364 9.32 18.95 -2.53
CA GLY A 364 10.42 18.53 -3.38
C GLY A 364 10.26 18.85 -4.87
N SER A 365 9.04 18.77 -5.43
CA SER A 365 8.84 19.00 -6.86
C SER A 365 9.20 20.41 -7.32
N PRO A 366 8.91 21.52 -6.59
CA PRO A 366 9.39 22.84 -6.98
C PRO A 366 10.91 22.96 -6.91
N LEU A 367 11.56 22.31 -5.93
CA LEU A 367 13.02 22.29 -5.80
C LEU A 367 13.66 21.52 -6.96
N VAL A 368 13.13 20.34 -7.30
CA VAL A 368 13.59 19.54 -8.45
C VAL A 368 13.39 20.31 -9.76
N GLY A 369 12.26 21.01 -9.91
CA GLY A 369 11.97 21.87 -11.05
C GLY A 369 12.89 23.09 -11.15
N TRP A 370 13.16 23.75 -10.02
CA TRP A 370 14.11 24.86 -9.93
C TRP A 370 15.53 24.41 -10.32
N VAL A 371 15.99 23.26 -9.81
CA VAL A 371 17.28 22.68 -10.21
C VAL A 371 17.29 22.37 -11.71
N GLY A 372 16.18 21.89 -12.27
CA GLY A 372 16.06 21.62 -13.71
C GLY A 372 16.16 22.88 -14.55
N LYS A 373 15.51 23.96 -14.10
CA LYS A 373 15.56 25.27 -14.76
C LYS A 373 16.95 25.89 -14.70
N THR A 374 17.63 25.82 -13.55
CA THR A 374 18.89 26.54 -13.30
C THR A 374 20.12 25.76 -13.71
N PHE A 375 20.15 24.45 -13.48
CA PHE A 375 21.32 23.60 -13.74
C PHE A 375 21.10 22.62 -14.90
N GLY A 376 19.86 22.46 -15.37
CA GLY A 376 19.49 21.58 -16.48
C GLY A 376 18.85 20.26 -16.03
N ALA A 377 18.12 19.62 -16.95
CA ALA A 377 17.31 18.42 -16.69
C ALA A 377 18.08 17.26 -16.02
N ARG A 378 19.35 17.05 -16.37
CA ARG A 378 20.19 15.99 -15.78
C ARG A 378 20.36 16.17 -14.27
N TRP A 379 20.52 17.41 -13.80
CA TRP A 379 20.69 17.73 -12.39
C TRP A 379 19.38 17.55 -11.58
N SER A 380 18.21 17.68 -12.21
CA SER A 380 16.94 17.33 -11.54
C SER A 380 16.89 15.86 -11.13
N ILE A 381 17.33 14.94 -12.00
CA ILE A 381 17.44 13.52 -11.68
C ILE A 381 18.62 13.28 -10.72
N GLY A 382 19.74 13.96 -10.95
CA GLY A 382 20.92 13.89 -10.10
C GLY A 382 20.63 14.26 -8.64
N LEU A 383 19.77 15.25 -8.39
CA LEU A 383 19.33 15.61 -7.04
C LEU A 383 18.58 14.45 -6.36
N GLY A 384 17.66 13.79 -7.07
CA GLY A 384 16.97 12.58 -6.61
C GLY A 384 17.95 11.46 -6.28
N ALA A 385 18.91 11.22 -7.18
CA ALA A 385 19.94 10.22 -7.00
C ALA A 385 20.79 10.46 -5.74
N LEU A 386 21.31 11.69 -5.57
CA LEU A 386 22.11 12.09 -4.42
C LEU A 386 21.31 12.02 -3.12
N ALA A 387 20.07 12.48 -3.13
CA ALA A 387 19.19 12.43 -1.95
C ALA A 387 18.89 10.98 -1.54
N CYS A 388 18.54 10.10 -2.49
CA CYS A 388 18.24 8.70 -2.22
C CYS A 388 19.48 7.94 -1.75
N MET A 389 20.60 8.03 -2.48
CA MET A 389 21.84 7.34 -2.09
C MET A 389 22.37 7.88 -0.76
N GLY A 390 22.38 9.20 -0.56
CA GLY A 390 22.81 9.83 0.68
C GLY A 390 21.94 9.42 1.87
N ALA A 391 20.62 9.40 1.72
CA ALA A 391 19.70 8.97 2.77
C ALA A 391 19.88 7.48 3.10
N ALA A 392 20.04 6.62 2.08
CA ALA A 392 20.28 5.19 2.29
C ALA A 392 21.61 4.94 3.03
N ILE A 393 22.69 5.62 2.63
CA ILE A 393 24.00 5.52 3.28
C ILE A 393 23.92 6.05 4.72
N ALA A 394 23.32 7.21 4.94
CA ALA A 394 23.18 7.81 6.27
C ALA A 394 22.40 6.89 7.23
N VAL A 395 21.27 6.33 6.77
CA VAL A 395 20.48 5.39 7.58
C VAL A 395 21.22 4.07 7.79
N PHE A 396 21.97 3.58 6.79
CA PHE A 396 22.78 2.39 6.94
C PHE A 396 23.88 2.58 8.00
N ILE A 397 24.64 3.68 7.92
CA ILE A 397 25.68 4.02 8.90
C ILE A 397 25.07 4.18 10.30
N TRP A 398 23.96 4.93 10.41
CA TRP A 398 23.26 5.09 11.67
C TRP A 398 22.79 3.74 12.24
N ALA A 399 22.25 2.85 11.42
CA ALA A 399 21.80 1.53 11.85
C ALA A 399 22.96 0.64 12.31
N LEU A 400 24.15 0.74 11.71
CA LEU A 400 25.35 0.04 12.19
C LEU A 400 25.69 0.41 13.63
N PHE A 401 25.68 1.72 13.95
CA PHE A 401 26.03 2.21 15.27
C PHE A 401 24.89 2.03 16.29
N ALA A 402 23.66 2.35 15.91
CA ALA A 402 22.51 2.33 16.82
C ALA A 402 22.04 0.90 17.15
N TRP A 403 22.16 -0.05 16.22
CA TRP A 403 21.62 -1.40 16.38
C TRP A 403 22.69 -2.49 16.56
N GLN A 404 23.98 -2.13 16.55
CA GLN A 404 25.11 -3.08 16.66
C GLN A 404 24.92 -4.30 15.72
N LEU A 405 24.72 -4.01 14.43
CA LEU A 405 24.49 -5.03 13.41
C LEU A 405 25.66 -6.01 13.35
N ARG A 406 25.37 -7.32 13.48
CA ARG A 406 26.36 -8.37 13.24
C ARG A 406 26.21 -8.86 11.80
N PHE A 407 27.35 -8.94 11.10
CA PHE A 407 27.42 -9.52 9.78
C PHE A 407 27.86 -10.97 9.90
N SER A 408 27.00 -11.91 9.53
CA SER A 408 27.40 -13.31 9.37
C SER A 408 27.46 -13.65 7.87
N TRP A 409 28.59 -14.21 7.45
CA TRP A 409 28.79 -14.68 6.09
C TRP A 409 28.30 -16.12 5.99
N GLN A 410 27.37 -16.41 5.08
CA GLN A 410 26.85 -17.75 4.87
C GLN A 410 27.08 -18.22 3.43
N ARG A 411 27.28 -19.53 3.26
CA ARG A 411 27.68 -20.15 1.98
C ARG A 411 26.52 -20.27 0.96
N ARG A 412 25.29 -19.96 1.36
CA ARG A 412 24.08 -19.97 0.53
C ARG A 412 23.46 -18.58 0.47
N TRP A 413 22.85 -18.25 -0.67
CA TRP A 413 22.18 -16.97 -0.86
C TRP A 413 21.06 -16.75 0.19
N PRO A 414 20.97 -15.57 0.81
CA PRO A 414 21.87 -14.41 0.65
C PRO A 414 23.21 -14.59 1.37
N PHE A 415 24.35 -14.39 0.68
CA PHE A 415 25.69 -14.65 1.24
C PHE A 415 26.07 -13.80 2.45
N LEU A 416 25.44 -12.63 2.59
CA LEU A 416 25.60 -11.73 3.73
C LEU A 416 24.27 -11.72 4.49
N LEU A 417 24.25 -12.28 5.69
CA LEU A 417 23.12 -12.15 6.60
C LEU A 417 23.42 -10.95 7.52
N MET A 418 22.65 -9.88 7.34
CA MET A 418 22.55 -8.84 8.38
C MET A 418 21.59 -9.38 9.43
N GLU A 419 22.05 -9.48 10.67
CA GLU A 419 21.21 -9.76 11.84
C GLU A 419 21.12 -8.52 12.72
N GLY A 420 19.98 -7.84 12.67
CA GLY A 420 19.60 -6.78 13.60
C GLY A 420 18.98 -7.30 14.90
N PRO A 421 18.76 -6.43 15.91
CA PRO A 421 18.19 -6.78 17.21
C PRO A 421 16.85 -7.54 17.14
N ARG A 422 16.02 -7.27 16.13
CA ARG A 422 14.74 -7.94 15.93
C ARG A 422 14.84 -9.28 15.21
N GLU A 423 15.77 -9.43 14.29
CA GLU A 423 16.01 -10.71 13.59
C GLU A 423 16.54 -11.75 14.59
N ARG A 424 17.34 -11.31 15.57
CA ARG A 424 17.76 -12.14 16.73
C ARG A 424 16.60 -12.68 17.57
N HIS A 425 15.44 -12.02 17.59
CA HIS A 425 14.31 -12.42 18.44
C HIS A 425 13.33 -13.37 17.76
N TYR A 426 13.20 -13.30 16.43
CA TYR A 426 12.32 -14.21 15.67
C TYR A 426 12.92 -15.61 15.43
N ASP A 427 14.25 -15.76 15.49
CA ASP A 427 14.93 -17.05 15.34
C ASP A 427 15.00 -17.88 16.64
N CYS A 428 14.56 -17.33 17.77
CA CYS A 428 14.28 -18.13 18.97
C CYS A 428 12.94 -18.84 18.75
N GLY A 429 12.94 -20.19 18.73
CA GLY A 429 11.77 -21.02 18.46
C GLY A 429 10.55 -20.74 19.36
N PRO A 430 9.40 -21.39 19.11
CA PRO A 430 8.13 -21.01 19.73
C PRO A 430 8.19 -21.22 21.25
N SER A 431 8.37 -20.14 22.02
CA SER A 431 8.10 -20.16 23.46
C SER A 431 6.60 -19.87 23.67
N PRO A 432 5.92 -20.63 24.53
CA PRO A 432 4.54 -20.35 24.86
C PRO A 432 4.49 -19.07 25.73
N LEU A 433 3.65 -18.13 25.33
CA LEU A 433 3.17 -16.99 26.13
C LEU A 433 4.24 -16.00 26.60
N GLN A 434 4.65 -15.11 25.70
CA GLN A 434 5.02 -13.74 26.05
C GLN A 434 4.97 -12.85 24.79
N THR A 435 3.88 -12.12 24.59
CA THR A 435 3.85 -10.96 23.68
C THR A 435 4.64 -9.82 24.31
N VAL A 436 5.96 -9.97 24.35
CA VAL A 436 6.88 -8.90 24.74
C VAL A 436 7.24 -8.16 23.47
N TYR A 437 6.81 -6.90 23.36
CA TYR A 437 7.27 -6.01 22.31
C TYR A 437 8.80 -5.86 22.45
N PRO A 438 9.59 -6.12 21.40
CA PRO A 438 11.05 -6.04 21.50
C PRO A 438 11.43 -4.61 21.91
N VAL A 439 12.01 -4.51 23.10
CA VAL A 439 12.48 -3.27 23.72
C VAL A 439 13.59 -2.71 22.84
N ASP A 440 13.31 -1.63 22.10
CA ASP A 440 14.36 -0.73 21.63
C ASP A 440 15.09 -0.20 22.88
N PRO A 441 16.42 -0.09 22.89
CA PRO A 441 17.13 0.51 24.02
C PRO A 441 16.64 1.96 24.22
N GLY A 442 15.70 2.16 25.15
CA GLY A 442 15.05 3.45 25.43
C GLY A 442 13.52 3.49 25.40
N TYR A 443 12.79 2.39 25.16
CA TYR A 443 11.32 2.39 25.24
C TYR A 443 10.78 1.61 26.44
N CYS A 444 10.32 2.32 27.46
CA CYS A 444 9.37 1.79 28.45
C CYS A 444 7.95 2.04 27.92
N GLY A 445 7.23 0.98 27.57
CA GLY A 445 5.82 1.08 27.19
C GLY A 445 4.93 1.51 28.37
N PRO A 446 3.63 1.77 28.14
CA PRO A 446 2.70 1.99 29.24
C PRO A 446 2.57 0.71 30.06
N GLU A 447 2.74 0.82 31.38
CA GLU A 447 2.56 -0.29 32.34
C GLU A 447 1.16 -0.90 32.14
N SER A 448 1.11 -2.20 31.84
CA SER A 448 -0.14 -2.94 31.89
C SER A 448 -0.54 -3.07 33.37
N GLU A 449 -1.70 -2.53 33.74
CA GLU A 449 -2.34 -2.81 35.03
C GLU A 449 -2.46 -4.34 35.23
N PRO A 450 -2.21 -4.87 36.45
CA PRO A 450 -2.37 -6.29 36.70
C PRO A 450 -3.85 -6.64 36.66
N THR A 451 -4.23 -7.57 35.79
CA THR A 451 -5.53 -8.24 35.84
C THR A 451 -5.57 -9.15 37.06
N GLU A 452 -6.29 -8.72 38.10
CA GLU A 452 -6.89 -9.60 39.10
C GLU A 452 -7.94 -10.46 38.39
N ASP A 453 -7.70 -11.78 38.29
CA ASP A 453 -8.72 -12.85 38.37
C ASP A 453 -8.11 -14.19 37.95
N ALA A 454 -7.76 -15.00 38.96
CA ALA A 454 -7.86 -16.47 38.96
C ALA A 454 -7.48 -16.99 40.36
N SER A 455 -8.43 -16.91 41.28
CA SER A 455 -8.41 -17.60 42.58
C SER A 455 -8.93 -19.04 42.45
N GLU A 456 -8.28 -19.94 43.19
CA GLU A 456 -8.74 -21.26 43.70
C GLU A 456 -8.83 -22.43 42.70
N ASP A 457 -8.45 -23.70 42.98
CA ASP A 457 -7.61 -24.50 43.90
C ASP A 457 -7.88 -26.00 43.48
N PRO A 458 -7.50 -27.12 44.15
CA PRO A 458 -6.29 -27.53 44.87
C PRO A 458 -5.67 -28.85 44.36
N GLY A 459 -4.48 -29.22 44.86
CA GLY A 459 -4.17 -30.65 45.04
C GLY A 459 -2.70 -31.07 45.00
N GLU A 460 -1.92 -30.75 46.04
CA GLU A 460 -0.90 -31.69 46.56
C GLU A 460 -0.50 -31.28 47.98
N ASN A 461 -0.59 -32.21 48.93
CA ASN A 461 -0.32 -32.00 50.34
C ASN A 461 0.73 -33.01 50.78
N PRO A 462 1.76 -32.63 51.56
CA PRO A 462 2.38 -33.55 52.49
C PRO A 462 2.22 -33.08 53.94
N THR A 463 1.88 -34.07 54.77
CA THR A 463 2.24 -34.21 56.19
C THR A 463 1.53 -33.36 57.27
N GLU A 464 0.89 -34.12 58.16
CA GLU A 464 0.93 -33.97 59.62
C GLU A 464 -0.02 -32.96 60.29
N LYS A 465 -1.17 -33.46 60.78
CA LYS A 465 -1.51 -33.43 62.23
C LYS A 465 -2.75 -34.24 62.59
N ARG A 466 -2.60 -34.99 63.67
CA ARG A 466 -3.59 -35.74 64.48
C ARG A 466 -4.83 -34.92 64.87
N ARG A 467 -6.00 -35.58 64.85
CA ARG A 467 -6.93 -35.86 66.00
C ARG A 467 -8.22 -36.45 65.42
N GLU A 468 -8.47 -37.76 65.63
CA GLU A 468 -9.46 -38.32 66.57
C GLU A 468 -10.94 -38.22 66.08
N ASN A 469 -11.40 -39.33 65.49
CA ASN A 469 -12.69 -40.06 65.57
C ASN A 469 -13.85 -39.51 66.46
N PRO A 470 -15.09 -40.09 66.38
CA PRO A 470 -15.81 -40.72 65.24
C PRO A 470 -17.34 -40.41 65.22
N SER A 471 -18.08 -41.12 64.35
CA SER A 471 -19.52 -41.50 64.45
C SER A 471 -20.53 -40.44 63.97
N ASP A 472 -21.63 -40.72 63.26
CA ASP A 472 -22.43 -41.93 63.03
C ASP A 472 -23.11 -41.92 61.64
N ASP A 473 -23.61 -43.10 61.31
CA ASP A 473 -24.20 -43.63 60.07
C ASP A 473 -25.68 -43.17 59.82
N PRO A 474 -26.45 -43.69 58.84
CA PRO A 474 -27.25 -42.93 57.88
C PRO A 474 -28.77 -43.24 57.98
N CYS A 475 -29.51 -43.24 56.85
CA CYS A 475 -30.95 -43.55 56.62
C CYS A 475 -31.87 -42.31 56.56
N ASP A 476 -32.91 -42.22 55.73
CA ASP A 476 -33.49 -43.11 54.71
C ASP A 476 -34.52 -42.30 53.88
N GLU A 477 -34.88 -42.85 52.71
CA GLU A 477 -36.24 -43.00 52.09
C GLU A 477 -37.40 -42.03 52.48
N THR A 478 -38.40 -41.67 51.67
CA THR A 478 -38.93 -41.94 50.32
C THR A 478 -40.12 -40.97 50.15
N ASP A 479 -40.60 -40.72 48.92
CA ASP A 479 -42.01 -40.96 48.52
C ASP A 479 -42.46 -40.13 47.31
N GLU A 480 -43.26 -40.83 46.51
CA GLU A 480 -43.71 -40.57 45.16
C GLU A 480 -44.93 -39.64 45.04
N ASN A 481 -45.21 -39.31 43.76
CA ASN A 481 -46.53 -39.22 43.09
C ASN A 481 -47.10 -37.83 42.72
N PRO A 482 -47.94 -37.75 41.64
CA PRO A 482 -47.62 -36.96 40.45
C PRO A 482 -48.83 -36.16 39.90
N ASN A 483 -48.73 -35.71 38.65
CA ASN A 483 -49.76 -35.21 37.72
C ASN A 483 -50.31 -33.78 37.92
N SER A 484 -50.01 -32.91 36.95
CA SER A 484 -51.02 -32.52 35.95
C SER A 484 -50.38 -31.86 34.72
N ASP A 485 -50.82 -32.35 33.56
CA ASP A 485 -50.48 -31.95 32.20
C ASP A 485 -50.88 -30.51 31.84
N SER A 486 -50.07 -29.88 31.00
CA SER A 486 -50.58 -29.19 29.81
C SER A 486 -49.47 -29.01 28.76
N ASP A 487 -49.57 -29.83 27.72
CA ASP A 487 -49.27 -29.56 26.30
C ASP A 487 -48.07 -28.67 25.95
N GLU A 488 -47.00 -29.27 25.40
CA GLU A 488 -46.54 -28.90 24.06
C GLU A 488 -45.67 -29.98 23.40
N ARG A 489 -45.89 -30.11 22.09
CA ARG A 489 -45.52 -31.25 21.23
C ARG A 489 -44.05 -31.20 20.83
N CYS A 490 -43.36 -32.33 20.94
CA CYS A 490 -42.28 -32.69 20.02
C CYS A 490 -42.04 -34.22 20.02
N PHE A 491 -42.64 -34.91 19.04
CA PHE A 491 -42.36 -36.32 18.76
C PHE A 491 -41.32 -36.44 17.64
N SER A 492 -40.31 -37.29 17.90
CA SER A 492 -39.22 -37.73 17.01
C SER A 492 -39.69 -38.48 15.74
N PRO A 493 -38.79 -38.86 14.80
CA PRO A 493 -38.30 -40.25 14.85
C PRO A 493 -36.84 -40.51 14.40
N THR A 494 -36.18 -41.37 15.20
CA THR A 494 -35.58 -42.67 14.83
C THR A 494 -34.35 -42.78 13.91
N ARG A 495 -33.31 -43.40 14.50
CA ARG A 495 -32.15 -44.11 13.93
C ARG A 495 -32.50 -45.05 12.77
N VAL A 496 -31.67 -45.15 11.73
CA VAL A 496 -31.49 -46.39 10.93
C VAL A 496 -30.08 -46.49 10.30
N LEU A 497 -29.41 -47.61 10.60
CA LEU A 497 -28.37 -48.37 9.84
C LEU A 497 -26.96 -47.80 9.60
N CYS A 498 -26.02 -48.28 10.42
CA CYS A 498 -24.62 -48.51 10.07
C CYS A 498 -24.46 -49.90 9.45
N ALA A 499 -23.98 -49.98 8.21
CA ALA A 499 -23.40 -51.19 7.62
C ALA A 499 -22.28 -50.82 6.63
N GLY A 500 -21.11 -51.46 6.77
CA GLY A 500 -20.23 -51.73 5.62
C GLY A 500 -19.04 -50.82 5.34
N GLY A 501 -17.99 -50.92 6.17
CA GLY A 501 -16.61 -51.14 5.73
C GLY A 501 -15.93 -50.22 4.70
N ARG A 502 -15.01 -49.37 5.17
CA ARG A 502 -13.54 -49.46 4.91
C ARG A 502 -12.82 -48.26 5.53
N ARG A 503 -12.04 -48.53 6.60
CA ARG A 503 -11.14 -47.55 7.24
C ARG A 503 -9.96 -47.25 6.30
N ALA A 504 -9.93 -46.06 5.71
CA ALA A 504 -8.69 -45.47 5.18
C ALA A 504 -8.08 -44.57 6.26
N ARG A 505 -7.07 -45.07 6.98
CA ARG A 505 -6.24 -44.26 7.88
C ARG A 505 -5.35 -43.34 7.04
N TRP A 506 -5.59 -42.04 7.06
CA TRP A 506 -4.58 -41.06 6.66
C TRP A 506 -3.57 -40.92 7.80
N ARG A 507 -2.44 -41.65 7.70
CA ARG A 507 -1.24 -41.37 8.50
C ARG A 507 -0.61 -40.09 7.95
N VAL A 508 -0.61 -39.03 8.75
CA VAL A 508 0.26 -37.86 8.54
C VAL A 508 1.70 -38.33 8.78
N ARG A 509 2.46 -38.48 7.69
CA ARG A 509 3.89 -38.82 7.75
C ARG A 509 4.67 -37.54 8.03
N TYR A 510 5.06 -37.33 9.28
CA TYR A 510 6.15 -36.40 9.61
C TYR A 510 7.44 -36.94 8.97
N ILE A 511 7.98 -36.20 8.00
CA ILE A 511 9.34 -36.45 7.50
C ILE A 511 10.30 -35.77 8.47
N SER A 512 10.70 -36.48 9.51
CA SER A 512 11.87 -36.12 10.32
C SER A 512 13.13 -36.50 9.52
N ARG A 513 13.84 -35.53 8.96
CA ARG A 513 15.21 -35.76 8.49
C ARG A 513 16.11 -35.96 9.71
N ARG A 514 16.52 -37.21 9.96
CA ARG A 514 17.65 -37.51 10.84
C ARG A 514 18.92 -36.99 10.17
N LEU A 515 19.61 -36.05 10.82
CA LEU A 515 21.02 -35.79 10.59
C LEU A 515 21.79 -36.87 11.33
N THR A 516 22.44 -37.75 10.57
CA THR A 516 23.45 -38.70 11.07
C THR A 516 24.77 -37.95 11.22
N CYS A 517 25.25 -37.78 12.46
CA CYS A 517 26.66 -37.49 12.72
C CYS A 517 27.47 -38.77 12.46
N HIS A 518 28.48 -38.67 11.61
CA HIS A 518 29.59 -39.64 11.53
C HIS A 518 30.81 -39.02 12.22
N PRO A 519 31.55 -39.78 13.06
CA PRO A 519 32.74 -39.27 13.73
C PRO A 519 33.94 -39.30 12.79
N GLY A 520 34.79 -38.27 12.91
CA GLY A 520 36.09 -38.15 12.27
C GLY A 520 36.83 -37.00 12.93
#